data_AF-A0A2P8DUF8-F1
#
_entry.id   AF-A0A2P8DUF8-F1
#
_cell.length_a   1.000
_cell.length_b   1.000
_cell.length_c   1.000
_cell.angle_alpha   90.00
_cell.angle_beta   90.00
_cell.angle_gamma   90.00
#
_symmetry.space_group_name_H-M   'P 1'
#
loop_
_entity.id
_entity.type
_entity.pdbx_description
1 polymer ?
#
loop_
_entity_poly.entity_id
_entity_poly.type
_entity_poly.pdbx_seq_one_letter_code
_entity_poly.pdbx_strand_id
1 'polypeptide(L)'
;MLITVVLAALALGPELAVPGWAATAAFILQVGLCHPRTRWLRGPWTLMAQAALFPWAGLPGFLAGSVLLVVPGRSRWALFACVVAAAALSDTTSVYACANAIGNTISQGLVIFLLTRLGEVRAELHATRGLLAAESVRVERERVGDQLETSIGDALTGIIRCAGRHDMAGVIALARRAARSARESPPPTAVPEVAPTDLTPRLVLPIMVAVHAVYLVVAALFVIGQEPGGPALAVHLPLLAVVVGLHLHHSTPRPPVSRPRFAAWTLTAEVALACVPLFTPGMPYSQLVGLAAGAVLTLARGWWSWLIAAAAVLAVPTTLAARGVATADVLILTLDVVAMTVIFYGIAITTRLVHQVHETRRQLAEIAVLRERNRIAKDVHDLLGYGLSAILVTAEPAARTGAPGDRRFEEIAGIARRSLGDLRAIPGGSTEISLDGELRSAGDVLSAAGTTPRLDLGHGTLPQRTDEVLARVVREAVNNVLRHSRARACTLETGRGEGTVWLRVANDRGNDRGEALPATGGRGQGIPNLTERIGAWGGTVTAAPADDGFELLVRLPAGAPDR
;
A
#
# COMPACT_ATOMS: atom_id res chain seq x y z
N MET A 1 -11.90 17.45 -15.75
CA MET A 1 -12.66 16.96 -16.93
C MET A 1 -13.89 16.17 -16.51
N LEU A 2 -13.77 14.95 -15.95
CA LEU A 2 -14.94 14.15 -15.55
C LEU A 2 -15.94 14.91 -14.65
N ILE A 3 -15.46 15.60 -13.61
CA ILE A 3 -16.31 16.39 -12.71
C ILE A 3 -17.10 17.47 -13.48
N THR A 4 -16.43 18.20 -14.38
CA THR A 4 -17.05 19.25 -15.20
C THR A 4 -18.12 18.68 -16.13
N VAL A 5 -17.86 17.53 -16.75
CA VAL A 5 -18.80 16.84 -17.65
C VAL A 5 -20.02 16.34 -16.87
N VAL A 6 -19.83 15.73 -15.70
CA VAL A 6 -20.94 15.29 -14.84
C VAL A 6 -21.75 16.49 -14.38
N LEU A 7 -21.11 17.56 -13.88
CA LEU A 7 -21.82 18.76 -13.43
C LEU A 7 -22.60 19.43 -14.57
N ALA A 8 -22.07 19.44 -15.80
CA ALA A 8 -22.75 20.00 -16.96
C ALA A 8 -23.99 19.17 -17.29
N ALA A 9 -23.88 17.84 -17.26
CA ALA A 9 -25.00 16.94 -17.43
C ALA A 9 -26.07 17.11 -16.33
N LEU A 10 -25.67 17.42 -15.10
CA LEU A 10 -26.61 17.71 -14.00
C LEU A 10 -27.30 19.08 -14.08
N ALA A 11 -26.67 20.06 -14.75
CA ALA A 11 -27.18 21.42 -14.90
C ALA A 11 -28.16 21.58 -16.08
N LEU A 12 -28.07 20.70 -17.07
CA LEU A 12 -28.95 20.66 -18.23
C LEU A 12 -30.27 19.98 -17.84
N GLY A 13 -31.23 20.78 -17.36
CA GLY A 13 -32.56 20.32 -16.98
C GLY A 13 -33.42 19.86 -18.17
N PRO A 14 -34.56 19.19 -17.90
CA PRO A 14 -35.39 18.58 -18.92
C PRO A 14 -36.13 19.56 -19.83
N GLU A 15 -36.20 20.87 -19.56
CA GLU A 15 -37.02 21.78 -20.39
C GLU A 15 -36.29 22.41 -21.60
N LEU A 16 -35.01 22.10 -21.85
CA LEU A 16 -34.19 22.67 -22.93
C LEU A 16 -34.14 24.21 -23.01
N ALA A 17 -34.76 24.93 -22.10
CA ALA A 17 -34.56 26.36 -21.93
C ALA A 17 -33.09 26.62 -21.59
N VAL A 18 -32.47 27.60 -22.28
CA VAL A 18 -31.11 28.04 -21.96
C VAL A 18 -31.05 28.30 -20.45
N PRO A 19 -30.11 27.69 -19.70
CA PRO A 19 -30.08 27.84 -18.26
C PRO A 19 -30.04 29.33 -17.92
N GLY A 20 -31.00 29.78 -17.11
CA GLY A 20 -31.06 31.17 -16.68
C GLY A 20 -29.76 31.61 -16.01
N TRP A 21 -29.57 32.92 -15.87
CA TRP A 21 -28.36 33.48 -15.25
C TRP A 21 -28.06 32.87 -13.87
N ALA A 22 -29.10 32.55 -13.09
CA ALA A 22 -28.98 31.94 -11.77
C ALA A 22 -28.48 30.49 -11.81
N ALA A 23 -28.99 29.67 -12.74
CA ALA A 23 -28.54 28.29 -12.96
C ALA A 23 -27.09 28.24 -13.46
N THR A 24 -26.73 29.17 -14.37
CA THR A 24 -25.36 29.32 -14.86
C THR A 24 -24.40 29.74 -13.73
N ALA A 25 -24.80 30.70 -12.90
CA ALA A 25 -24.01 31.13 -11.75
C ALA A 25 -23.83 30.00 -10.72
N ALA A 26 -24.90 29.24 -10.43
CA ALA A 26 -24.85 28.09 -9.54
C ALA A 26 -23.90 26.99 -10.07
N PHE A 27 -23.92 26.74 -11.38
CA PHE A 27 -23.00 25.81 -12.04
C PHE A 27 -21.54 26.24 -11.95
N ILE A 28 -21.22 27.50 -12.28
CA ILE A 28 -19.85 28.02 -12.19
C ILE A 28 -19.34 27.92 -10.75
N LEU A 29 -20.18 28.30 -9.78
CA LEU A 29 -19.86 28.20 -8.36
C LEU A 29 -19.60 26.74 -7.95
N GLN A 30 -20.44 25.80 -8.40
CA GLN A 30 -20.27 24.37 -8.12
C GLN A 30 -18.97 23.81 -8.72
N VAL A 31 -18.64 24.17 -9.96
CA VAL A 31 -17.39 23.77 -10.61
C VAL A 31 -16.19 24.28 -9.80
N GLY A 32 -16.24 25.53 -9.33
CA GLY A 32 -15.22 26.11 -8.44
C GLY A 32 -15.08 25.35 -7.13
N LEU A 33 -16.18 24.98 -6.47
CA LEU A 33 -16.20 24.24 -5.22
C LEU A 33 -15.63 22.81 -5.34
N CYS A 34 -15.88 22.17 -6.48
CA CYS A 34 -15.39 20.82 -6.76
C CYS A 34 -13.92 20.79 -7.20
N HIS A 35 -13.36 21.91 -7.67
CA HIS A 35 -12.01 21.93 -8.21
C HIS A 35 -10.92 21.97 -7.10
N PRO A 36 -9.86 21.15 -7.18
CA PRO A 36 -8.88 21.02 -6.08
C PRO A 36 -8.12 22.31 -5.74
N ARG A 37 -7.86 23.18 -6.72
CA ARG A 37 -7.09 24.42 -6.51
C ARG A 37 -7.90 25.53 -5.82
N THR A 38 -9.21 25.38 -5.75
CA THR A 38 -10.15 26.39 -5.28
C THR A 38 -10.87 25.96 -4.02
N ARG A 39 -10.31 25.00 -3.27
CA ARG A 39 -10.86 24.55 -1.98
C ARG A 39 -11.05 25.67 -0.97
N TRP A 40 -10.24 26.71 -1.03
CA TRP A 40 -10.36 27.91 -0.20
C TRP A 40 -11.70 28.63 -0.37
N LEU A 41 -12.41 28.41 -1.48
CA LEU A 41 -13.77 28.93 -1.68
C LEU A 41 -14.78 28.26 -0.73
N ARG A 42 -14.53 27.05 -0.25
CA ARG A 42 -15.49 26.31 0.59
C ARG A 42 -15.63 26.99 1.96
N GLY A 43 -16.75 27.67 2.13
CA GLY A 43 -17.10 28.33 3.38
C GLY A 43 -18.59 28.62 3.49
N PRO A 44 -19.06 29.10 4.65
CA PRO A 44 -20.48 29.40 4.88
C PRO A 44 -21.06 30.35 3.82
N TRP A 45 -20.24 31.29 3.31
CA TRP A 45 -20.65 32.21 2.24
C TRP A 45 -21.06 31.48 0.94
N THR A 46 -20.44 30.35 0.59
CA THR A 46 -20.80 29.59 -0.61
C THR A 46 -22.15 28.89 -0.47
N LEU A 47 -22.45 28.38 0.73
CA LEU A 47 -23.75 27.81 1.04
C LEU A 47 -24.82 28.90 0.99
N MET A 48 -24.52 30.09 1.53
CA MET A 48 -25.42 31.24 1.44
C MET A 48 -25.64 31.68 -0.01
N ALA A 49 -24.59 31.75 -0.83
CA ALA A 49 -24.69 32.11 -2.23
C ALA A 49 -25.53 31.08 -3.03
N GLN A 50 -25.33 29.78 -2.80
CA GLN A 50 -26.15 28.75 -3.45
C GLN A 50 -27.59 28.70 -2.94
N ALA A 51 -27.81 28.91 -1.64
CA ALA A 51 -29.14 29.01 -1.07
C ALA A 51 -29.88 30.25 -1.58
N ALA A 52 -29.18 31.36 -1.79
CA ALA A 52 -29.74 32.55 -2.42
C ALA A 52 -30.06 32.32 -3.91
N LEU A 53 -29.24 31.56 -4.65
CA LEU A 53 -29.53 31.23 -6.04
C LEU A 53 -30.65 30.18 -6.19
N PHE A 54 -30.89 29.36 -5.16
CA PHE A 54 -31.79 28.21 -5.21
C PHE A 54 -33.20 28.49 -5.78
N PRO A 55 -33.93 29.55 -5.36
CA PRO A 55 -35.27 29.83 -5.87
C PRO A 55 -35.34 30.09 -7.38
N TRP A 56 -34.25 30.59 -7.97
CA TRP A 56 -34.15 30.95 -9.39
C TRP A 56 -33.38 29.92 -10.22
N ALA A 57 -32.49 29.15 -9.58
CA ALA A 57 -31.66 28.16 -10.25
C ALA A 57 -32.37 26.82 -10.42
N GLY A 58 -33.25 26.43 -9.48
CA GLY A 58 -33.97 25.15 -9.55
C GLY A 58 -33.07 23.91 -9.45
N LEU A 59 -31.87 24.05 -8.87
CA LEU A 59 -30.87 22.98 -8.76
C LEU A 59 -30.61 22.59 -7.29
N PRO A 60 -31.60 22.00 -6.57
CA PRO A 60 -31.44 21.61 -5.16
C PRO A 60 -30.27 20.65 -4.92
N GLY A 61 -29.95 19.80 -5.91
CA GLY A 61 -28.83 18.86 -5.84
C GLY A 61 -27.46 19.52 -5.70
N PHE A 62 -27.26 20.72 -6.25
CA PHE A 62 -25.98 21.44 -6.14
C PHE A 62 -25.77 21.96 -4.73
N LEU A 63 -26.82 22.57 -4.16
CA LEU A 63 -26.83 22.99 -2.76
C LEU A 63 -26.62 21.78 -1.83
N ALA A 64 -27.30 20.66 -2.09
CA ALA A 64 -27.15 19.42 -1.33
C ALA A 64 -25.70 18.90 -1.36
N GLY A 65 -25.08 18.88 -2.54
CA GLY A 65 -23.67 18.49 -2.70
C GLY A 65 -22.71 19.42 -1.96
N SER A 66 -22.93 20.72 -2.01
CA SER A 66 -22.11 21.71 -1.30
C SER A 66 -22.26 21.63 0.21
N VAL A 67 -23.47 21.38 0.73
CA VAL A 67 -23.68 21.12 2.17
C VAL A 67 -22.82 19.94 2.63
N LEU A 68 -22.78 18.85 1.88
CA LEU A 68 -21.95 17.67 2.20
C LEU A 68 -20.44 17.95 2.14
N LEU A 69 -20.02 18.93 1.33
CA LEU A 69 -18.61 19.32 1.14
C LEU A 69 -18.11 20.36 2.15
N VAL A 70 -18.97 21.31 2.54
CA VAL A 70 -18.60 22.47 3.38
C VAL A 70 -18.86 22.20 4.86
N VAL A 71 -19.96 21.53 5.20
CA VAL A 71 -20.34 21.34 6.61
C VAL A 71 -19.55 20.16 7.21
N PRO A 72 -18.87 20.35 8.36
CA PRO A 72 -18.13 19.29 9.01
C PRO A 72 -19.02 18.36 9.84
N GLY A 73 -18.53 17.15 10.14
CA GLY A 73 -19.13 16.26 11.14
C GLY A 73 -20.44 15.58 10.71
N ARG A 74 -21.31 15.30 11.69
CA ARG A 74 -22.60 14.63 11.50
C ARG A 74 -23.71 15.59 11.06
N SER A 75 -23.58 16.88 11.36
CA SER A 75 -24.57 17.92 11.02
C SER A 75 -24.79 18.10 9.51
N ARG A 76 -23.79 17.81 8.68
CA ARG A 76 -23.94 17.84 7.21
C ARG A 76 -25.05 16.92 6.69
N TRP A 77 -25.28 15.78 7.34
CA TRP A 77 -26.32 14.84 6.92
C TRP A 77 -27.71 15.34 7.29
N ALA A 78 -27.85 16.01 8.44
CA ALA A 78 -29.09 16.66 8.83
C ALA A 78 -29.43 17.81 7.88
N LEU A 79 -28.46 18.67 7.56
CA LEU A 79 -28.66 19.76 6.62
C LEU A 79 -28.91 19.26 5.19
N PHE A 80 -28.26 18.18 4.77
CA PHE A 80 -28.55 17.52 3.49
C PHE A 80 -30.00 17.03 3.45
N ALA A 81 -30.49 16.39 4.51
CA ALA A 81 -31.89 15.98 4.62
C ALA A 81 -32.85 17.17 4.58
N CYS A 82 -32.50 18.32 5.18
CA CYS A 82 -33.29 19.55 5.07
C CYS A 82 -33.36 20.06 3.63
N VAL A 83 -32.25 20.04 2.87
CA VAL A 83 -32.26 20.43 1.44
C VAL A 83 -33.14 19.48 0.61
N VAL A 84 -33.06 18.18 0.88
CA VAL A 84 -33.92 17.18 0.23
C VAL A 84 -35.40 17.41 0.55
N ALA A 85 -35.74 17.71 1.81
CA ALA A 85 -37.10 18.05 2.21
C ALA A 85 -37.60 19.35 1.56
N ALA A 86 -36.74 20.37 1.43
CA ALA A 86 -37.07 21.60 0.73
C ALA A 86 -37.33 21.37 -0.77
N ALA A 87 -36.54 20.49 -1.41
CA ALA A 87 -36.77 20.08 -2.79
C ALA A 87 -38.11 19.35 -2.96
N ALA A 88 -38.48 18.48 -2.02
CA ALA A 88 -39.78 17.80 -2.02
C ALA A 88 -40.96 18.80 -1.98
N LEU A 89 -40.81 19.89 -1.22
CA LEU A 89 -41.82 20.94 -1.09
C LEU A 89 -41.88 21.87 -2.31
N SER A 90 -40.86 21.87 -3.17
CA SER A 90 -40.79 22.76 -4.34
C SER A 90 -41.64 22.29 -5.52
N ASP A 91 -41.98 21.00 -5.59
CA ASP A 91 -42.81 20.43 -6.66
C ASP A 91 -43.80 19.41 -6.11
N THR A 92 -44.98 19.90 -5.73
CA THR A 92 -46.06 19.10 -5.13
C THR A 92 -47.17 18.76 -6.13
N THR A 93 -46.92 18.95 -7.42
CA THR A 93 -47.91 18.77 -8.50
C THR A 93 -48.42 17.33 -8.60
N SER A 94 -47.56 16.34 -8.31
CA SER A 94 -47.92 14.93 -8.24
C SER A 94 -46.98 14.16 -7.29
N VAL A 95 -47.38 12.95 -6.90
CA VAL A 95 -46.53 12.04 -6.12
C VAL A 95 -45.22 11.74 -6.87
N TYR A 96 -45.29 11.55 -8.19
CA TYR A 96 -44.11 11.34 -9.02
C TYR A 96 -43.20 12.58 -9.03
N ALA A 97 -43.76 13.78 -9.23
CA ALA A 97 -42.98 15.00 -9.30
C ALA A 97 -42.22 15.27 -7.99
N CYS A 98 -42.89 15.11 -6.85
CA CYS A 98 -42.26 15.21 -5.53
C CYS A 98 -41.15 14.15 -5.34
N ALA A 99 -41.43 12.88 -5.67
CA ALA A 99 -40.44 11.81 -5.57
C ALA A 99 -39.25 12.03 -6.51
N ASN A 100 -39.48 12.54 -7.71
CA ASN A 100 -38.45 12.86 -8.70
C ASN A 100 -37.57 14.03 -8.21
N ALA A 101 -38.16 15.07 -7.61
CA ALA A 101 -37.42 16.18 -7.01
C ALA A 101 -36.53 15.71 -5.84
N ILE A 102 -37.07 14.87 -4.95
CA ILE A 102 -36.32 14.20 -3.88
C ILE A 102 -35.17 13.38 -4.49
N GLY A 103 -35.48 12.53 -5.46
CA GLY A 103 -34.54 11.57 -6.01
C GLY A 103 -33.39 12.21 -6.76
N ASN A 104 -33.68 13.25 -7.55
CA ASN A 104 -32.67 14.05 -8.22
C ASN A 104 -31.79 14.79 -7.21
N THR A 105 -32.36 15.39 -6.18
CA THR A 105 -31.59 16.09 -5.14
C THR A 105 -30.63 15.15 -4.41
N ILE A 106 -31.11 13.97 -4.02
CA ILE A 106 -30.28 12.95 -3.36
C ILE A 106 -29.16 12.50 -4.29
N SER A 107 -29.51 12.11 -5.52
CA SER A 107 -28.56 11.54 -6.48
C SER A 107 -27.48 12.55 -6.87
N GLN A 108 -27.88 13.76 -7.25
CA GLN A 108 -26.95 14.84 -7.60
C GLN A 108 -26.03 15.22 -6.43
N GLY A 109 -26.58 15.43 -5.23
CA GLY A 109 -25.79 15.83 -4.07
C GLY A 109 -24.77 14.77 -3.66
N LEU A 110 -25.18 13.49 -3.66
CA LEU A 110 -24.27 12.37 -3.34
C LEU A 110 -23.20 12.16 -4.41
N VAL A 111 -23.54 12.29 -5.70
CA VAL A 111 -22.60 12.19 -6.82
C VAL A 111 -21.54 13.29 -6.75
N ILE A 112 -21.97 14.53 -6.54
CA ILE A 112 -21.08 15.69 -6.38
C ILE A 112 -20.13 15.48 -5.21
N PHE A 113 -20.67 15.06 -4.05
CA PHE A 113 -19.87 14.76 -2.87
C PHE A 113 -18.84 13.67 -3.16
N LEU A 114 -19.27 12.55 -3.75
CA LEU A 114 -18.42 11.39 -4.00
C LEU A 114 -17.31 11.69 -5.01
N LEU A 115 -17.62 12.34 -6.13
CA LEU A 115 -16.66 12.70 -7.17
C LEU A 115 -15.62 13.68 -6.64
N THR A 116 -16.06 14.68 -5.88
CA THR A 116 -15.16 15.67 -5.28
C THR A 116 -14.23 14.99 -4.28
N ARG A 117 -14.78 14.19 -3.35
CA ARG A 117 -13.99 13.47 -2.34
C ARG A 117 -12.99 12.50 -2.95
N LEU A 118 -13.34 11.77 -4.03
CA LEU A 118 -12.38 10.93 -4.75
C LEU A 118 -11.19 11.77 -5.26
N GLY A 119 -11.46 12.94 -5.85
CA GLY A 119 -10.42 13.86 -6.30
C GLY A 119 -9.47 14.28 -5.17
N GLU A 120 -10.01 14.46 -3.96
CA GLU A 120 -9.21 14.79 -2.78
C GLU A 120 -8.39 13.61 -2.28
N VAL A 121 -9.02 12.46 -2.09
CA VAL A 121 -8.36 11.22 -1.66
C VAL A 121 -7.24 10.85 -2.63
N ARG A 122 -7.43 11.04 -3.94
CA ARG A 122 -6.37 10.82 -4.93
C ARG A 122 -5.20 11.80 -4.75
N ALA A 123 -5.48 13.09 -4.56
CA ALA A 123 -4.43 14.09 -4.33
C ALA A 123 -3.66 13.80 -3.03
N GLU A 124 -4.39 13.46 -1.97
CA GLU A 124 -3.84 13.11 -0.67
C GLU A 124 -3.02 11.82 -0.74
N LEU A 125 -3.49 10.79 -1.45
CA LEU A 125 -2.74 9.56 -1.73
C LEU A 125 -1.38 9.86 -2.36
N HIS A 126 -1.31 10.73 -3.35
CA HIS A 126 -0.04 11.08 -3.97
C HIS A 126 0.90 11.77 -2.98
N ALA A 127 0.38 12.55 -2.03
CA ALA A 127 1.17 13.21 -1.00
C ALA A 127 1.56 12.30 0.19
N THR A 128 0.73 11.33 0.56
CA THR A 128 0.87 10.51 1.79
C THR A 128 1.38 9.09 1.56
N ARG A 129 1.59 8.66 0.32
CA ARG A 129 2.10 7.32 -0.02
C ARG A 129 3.34 6.92 0.78
N GLY A 130 4.26 7.86 1.05
CA GLY A 130 5.44 7.61 1.87
C GLY A 130 5.15 7.51 3.37
N LEU A 131 4.20 8.32 3.88
CA LEU A 131 3.90 8.42 5.31
C LEU A 131 3.19 7.18 5.86
N LEU A 132 2.25 6.60 5.11
CA LEU A 132 1.55 5.38 5.52
C LEU A 132 2.51 4.17 5.59
N ALA A 133 3.39 4.05 4.59
CA ALA A 133 4.41 3.01 4.59
C ALA A 133 5.37 3.20 5.78
N ALA A 134 5.84 4.43 6.01
CA ALA A 134 6.71 4.75 7.15
C ALA A 134 6.06 4.44 8.49
N GLU A 135 4.76 4.76 8.66
CA GLU A 135 4.04 4.47 9.89
C GLU A 135 3.88 2.96 10.12
N SER A 136 3.49 2.20 9.10
CA SER A 136 3.39 0.74 9.19
C SER A 136 4.75 0.09 9.53
N VAL A 137 5.83 0.62 8.95
CA VAL A 137 7.20 0.21 9.25
C VAL A 137 7.59 0.56 10.68
N ARG A 138 7.20 1.73 11.19
CA ARG A 138 7.48 2.17 12.57
C ARG A 138 6.82 1.27 13.60
N VAL A 139 5.52 1.00 13.42
CA VAL A 139 4.77 0.07 14.30
C VAL A 139 5.39 -1.32 14.27
N GLU A 140 5.81 -1.79 13.09
CA GLU A 140 6.49 -3.07 12.98
C GLU A 140 7.86 -3.09 13.67
N ARG A 141 8.65 -2.02 13.55
CA ARG A 141 9.96 -1.90 14.23
C ARG A 141 9.82 -2.01 15.74
N GLU A 142 8.87 -1.30 16.33
CA GLU A 142 8.59 -1.34 17.76
C GLU A 142 8.24 -2.76 18.21
N ARG A 143 7.30 -3.41 17.50
CA ARG A 143 6.89 -4.79 17.77
C ARG A 143 8.03 -5.80 17.66
N VAL A 144 8.84 -5.72 16.61
CA VAL A 144 9.98 -6.63 16.41
C VAL A 144 11.06 -6.37 17.46
N GLY A 145 11.26 -5.10 17.86
CA GLY A 145 12.15 -4.72 18.96
C GLY A 145 11.78 -5.41 20.27
N ASP A 146 10.52 -5.31 20.69
CA ASP A 146 10.02 -5.96 21.90
C ASP A 146 10.21 -7.48 21.87
N GLN A 147 9.95 -8.10 20.71
CA GLN A 147 10.10 -9.53 20.51
C GLN A 147 11.58 -9.97 20.57
N LEU A 148 12.48 -9.20 19.98
CA LEU A 148 13.92 -9.45 20.01
C LEU A 148 14.48 -9.32 21.43
N GLU A 149 14.06 -8.30 22.19
CA GLU A 149 14.49 -8.12 23.58
C GLU A 149 14.04 -9.28 24.46
N THR A 150 12.78 -9.72 24.33
CA THR A 150 12.24 -10.86 25.10
C THR A 150 12.87 -12.20 24.72
N SER A 151 13.18 -12.43 23.44
CA SER A 151 13.67 -13.74 22.97
C SER A 151 15.18 -13.90 23.08
N ILE A 152 15.96 -12.88 22.73
CA ILE A 152 17.42 -12.93 22.65
C ILE A 152 18.06 -12.03 23.70
N GLY A 153 17.48 -10.86 23.98
CA GLY A 153 17.99 -9.91 24.98
C GLY A 153 18.06 -10.52 26.38
N ASP A 154 17.01 -11.23 26.79
CA ASP A 154 16.98 -11.98 28.07
C ASP A 154 18.06 -13.06 28.14
N ALA A 155 18.32 -13.76 27.03
CA ALA A 155 19.33 -14.80 26.97
C ALA A 155 20.76 -14.22 27.08
N LEU A 156 21.04 -13.12 26.37
CA LEU A 156 22.33 -12.40 26.47
C LEU A 156 22.55 -11.83 27.87
N THR A 157 21.49 -11.28 28.49
CA THR A 157 21.54 -10.81 29.88
C THR A 157 21.81 -11.96 30.85
N GLY A 158 21.22 -13.13 30.60
CA GLY A 158 21.51 -14.35 31.34
C GLY A 158 22.95 -14.82 31.19
N ILE A 159 23.54 -14.74 29.99
CA ILE A 159 24.95 -15.09 29.75
C ILE A 159 25.88 -14.20 30.57
N ILE A 160 25.64 -12.89 30.60
CA ILE A 160 26.43 -11.93 31.42
C ILE A 160 26.38 -12.33 32.90
N ARG A 161 25.20 -12.73 33.39
CA ARG A 161 25.01 -13.16 34.78
C ARG A 161 25.72 -14.49 35.08
N CYS A 162 25.60 -15.49 34.20
CA CYS A 162 26.30 -16.77 34.35
C CYS A 162 27.82 -16.59 34.32
N ALA A 163 28.32 -15.73 33.43
CA ALA A 163 29.75 -15.41 33.37
C ALA A 163 30.24 -14.79 34.69
N GLY A 164 29.51 -13.83 35.28
CA GLY A 164 29.85 -13.25 36.58
C GLY A 164 29.74 -14.21 37.78
N ARG A 165 29.10 -15.37 37.60
CA ARG A 165 29.04 -16.46 38.61
C ARG A 165 30.00 -17.60 38.29
N HIS A 166 30.83 -17.46 37.26
CA HIS A 166 31.72 -18.49 36.76
C HIS A 166 31.02 -19.79 36.33
N ASP A 167 29.78 -19.69 35.83
CA ASP A 167 28.97 -20.82 35.35
C ASP A 167 29.06 -20.98 33.83
N MET A 168 30.05 -21.75 33.37
CA MET A 168 30.29 -21.97 31.93
C MET A 168 29.19 -22.82 31.27
N ALA A 169 28.57 -23.74 32.01
CA ALA A 169 27.50 -24.58 31.47
C ALA A 169 26.25 -23.75 31.17
N GLY A 170 25.89 -22.82 32.06
CA GLY A 170 24.82 -21.86 31.85
C GLY A 170 25.07 -20.94 30.65
N VAL A 171 26.30 -20.45 30.48
CA VAL A 171 26.70 -19.65 29.30
C VAL A 171 26.44 -20.41 27.99
N ILE A 172 26.93 -21.65 27.88
CA ILE A 172 26.79 -22.46 26.65
C ILE A 172 25.31 -22.76 26.36
N ALA A 173 24.53 -23.11 27.39
CA ALA A 173 23.11 -23.42 27.24
C ALA A 173 22.31 -22.21 26.73
N LEU A 174 22.53 -21.03 27.31
CA LEU A 174 21.86 -19.79 26.91
C LEU A 174 22.31 -19.32 25.52
N ALA A 175 23.61 -19.41 25.20
CA ALA A 175 24.12 -19.05 23.88
C ALA A 175 23.54 -19.94 22.76
N ARG A 176 23.41 -21.25 22.99
CA ARG A 176 22.75 -22.17 22.05
C ARG A 176 21.25 -21.89 21.90
N ARG A 177 20.56 -21.48 22.96
CA ARG A 177 19.15 -21.09 22.91
C ARG A 177 18.97 -19.82 22.08
N ALA A 178 19.73 -18.77 22.39
CA ALA A 178 19.73 -17.53 21.64
C ALA A 178 20.05 -17.75 20.15
N ALA A 179 21.04 -18.62 19.84
CA ALA A 179 21.44 -18.90 18.46
C ALA A 179 20.41 -19.73 17.68
N ARG A 180 19.51 -20.45 18.36
CA ARG A 180 18.36 -21.10 17.72
C ARG A 180 17.26 -20.09 17.44
N SER A 181 16.91 -19.26 18.43
CA SER A 181 15.92 -18.20 18.27
C SER A 181 16.31 -17.18 17.19
N ALA A 182 17.60 -16.85 17.03
CA ALA A 182 18.08 -15.99 15.96
C ALA A 182 18.00 -16.63 14.55
N ARG A 183 17.92 -17.97 14.46
CA ARG A 183 17.75 -18.70 13.19
C ARG A 183 16.29 -18.91 12.83
N GLU A 184 15.42 -18.98 13.83
CA GLU A 184 13.98 -19.12 13.64
C GLU A 184 13.40 -17.75 13.28
N SER A 185 13.06 -17.54 12.00
CA SER A 185 12.27 -16.37 11.61
C SER A 185 10.90 -16.45 12.28
N PRO A 186 10.46 -15.42 13.02
CA PRO A 186 9.12 -15.43 13.59
C PRO A 186 8.08 -15.60 12.47
N PRO A 187 7.01 -16.38 12.69
CA PRO A 187 6.00 -16.62 11.67
C PRO A 187 5.36 -15.30 11.22
N PRO A 188 4.98 -15.18 9.94
CA PRO A 188 4.39 -13.95 9.43
C PRO A 188 3.09 -13.68 10.17
N THR A 189 3.11 -12.68 11.04
CA THR A 189 1.89 -12.11 11.62
C THR A 189 1.31 -11.10 10.64
N ALA A 190 -0.02 -11.05 10.57
CA ALA A 190 -0.74 -10.12 9.73
C ALA A 190 -0.29 -8.69 10.01
N VAL A 191 -0.05 -7.92 8.95
CA VAL A 191 0.23 -6.49 9.06
C VAL A 191 -0.96 -5.86 9.77
N PRO A 192 -0.76 -5.14 10.88
CA PRO A 192 -1.85 -4.47 11.56
C PRO A 192 -2.54 -3.56 10.55
N GLU A 193 -3.84 -3.80 10.35
CA GLU A 193 -4.63 -2.96 9.45
C GLU A 193 -4.68 -1.58 10.08
N VAL A 194 -3.93 -0.63 9.51
CA VAL A 194 -4.03 0.77 9.90
C VAL A 194 -5.45 1.18 9.61
N ALA A 195 -6.27 1.33 10.67
CA ALA A 195 -7.68 1.64 10.53
C ALA A 195 -7.79 2.89 9.66
N PRO A 196 -8.48 2.82 8.50
CA PRO A 196 -8.57 3.97 7.62
C PRO A 196 -9.28 5.09 8.39
N THR A 197 -8.56 6.20 8.61
CA THR A 197 -9.14 7.46 9.10
C THR A 197 -10.14 8.03 8.09
N ASP A 198 -10.01 7.63 6.83
CA ASP A 198 -10.93 7.94 5.75
C ASP A 198 -12.21 7.09 5.83
N LEU A 199 -13.33 7.74 6.17
CA LEU A 199 -14.69 7.19 6.05
C LEU A 199 -15.11 6.91 4.60
N THR A 200 -14.40 7.48 3.63
CA THR A 200 -14.72 7.44 2.20
C THR A 200 -14.99 6.03 1.68
N PRO A 201 -14.07 5.04 1.79
CA PRO A 201 -14.31 3.66 1.33
C PRO A 201 -15.51 2.98 2.02
N ARG A 202 -15.81 3.32 3.27
CA ARG A 202 -16.97 2.79 3.99
C ARG A 202 -18.29 3.38 3.49
N LEU A 203 -18.27 4.61 2.98
CA LEU A 203 -19.46 5.32 2.51
C LEU A 203 -19.77 5.10 1.02
N VAL A 204 -18.78 4.77 0.19
CA VAL A 204 -19.02 4.71 -1.26
C VAL A 204 -20.03 3.63 -1.66
N LEU A 205 -19.94 2.42 -1.10
CA LEU A 205 -20.88 1.35 -1.40
C LEU A 205 -22.32 1.67 -0.92
N PRO A 206 -22.55 2.12 0.32
CA PRO A 206 -23.87 2.60 0.75
C PRO A 206 -24.42 3.73 -0.12
N ILE A 207 -23.58 4.70 -0.52
CA ILE A 207 -24.00 5.82 -1.40
C ILE A 207 -24.44 5.29 -2.76
N MET A 208 -23.64 4.41 -3.38
CA MET A 208 -23.98 3.79 -4.66
C MET A 208 -25.32 3.04 -4.55
N VAL A 209 -25.50 2.19 -3.54
CA VAL A 209 -26.75 1.45 -3.31
C VAL A 209 -27.94 2.40 -3.10
N ALA A 210 -27.76 3.46 -2.31
CA ALA A 210 -28.81 4.45 -2.05
C ALA A 210 -29.26 5.17 -3.33
N VAL A 211 -28.32 5.59 -4.19
CA VAL A 211 -28.64 6.23 -5.47
C VAL A 211 -29.43 5.29 -6.39
N HIS A 212 -29.05 4.02 -6.47
CA HIS A 212 -29.78 3.04 -7.28
C HIS A 212 -31.17 2.72 -6.71
N ALA A 213 -31.31 2.64 -5.39
CA ALA A 213 -32.58 2.42 -4.72
C ALA A 213 -33.54 3.60 -4.94
N VAL A 214 -33.03 4.84 -4.82
CA VAL A 214 -33.79 6.05 -5.13
C VAL A 214 -34.24 6.07 -6.59
N TYR A 215 -33.34 5.76 -7.52
CA TYR A 215 -33.70 5.65 -8.94
C TYR A 215 -34.79 4.60 -9.19
N LEU A 216 -34.67 3.41 -8.59
CA LEU A 216 -35.67 2.35 -8.70
C LEU A 216 -37.06 2.80 -8.24
N VAL A 217 -37.12 3.52 -7.11
CA VAL A 217 -38.39 4.04 -6.57
C VAL A 217 -38.99 5.10 -7.49
N VAL A 218 -38.20 6.07 -7.94
CA VAL A 218 -38.66 7.14 -8.84
C VAL A 218 -39.13 6.57 -10.18
N ALA A 219 -38.36 5.62 -10.74
CA ALA A 219 -38.71 4.92 -11.97
C ALA A 219 -40.00 4.09 -11.83
N ALA A 220 -40.20 3.41 -10.70
CA ALA A 220 -41.43 2.66 -10.45
C ALA A 220 -42.65 3.60 -10.33
N LEU A 221 -42.51 4.74 -9.64
CA LEU A 221 -43.56 5.75 -9.55
C LEU A 221 -43.89 6.38 -10.91
N PHE A 222 -42.87 6.60 -11.76
CA PHE A 222 -43.10 7.04 -13.14
C PHE A 222 -43.95 6.04 -13.91
N VAL A 223 -43.57 4.76 -13.89
CA VAL A 223 -44.31 3.69 -14.59
C VAL A 223 -45.74 3.58 -14.08
N ILE A 224 -45.96 3.68 -12.76
CA ILE A 224 -47.31 3.65 -12.17
C ILE A 224 -48.13 4.88 -12.60
N GLY A 225 -47.51 6.06 -12.64
CA GLY A 225 -48.16 7.32 -13.02
C GLY A 225 -48.57 7.41 -14.50
N GLN A 226 -48.01 6.55 -15.37
CA GLN A 226 -48.47 6.42 -16.76
C GLN A 226 -49.75 5.58 -16.90
N GLU A 227 -50.29 5.08 -15.78
CA GLU A 227 -51.49 4.22 -15.71
C GLU A 227 -51.50 3.07 -16.76
N PRO A 228 -50.44 2.25 -16.84
CA PRO A 228 -50.45 1.07 -17.70
C PRO A 228 -51.58 0.12 -17.33
N GLY A 229 -52.09 -0.60 -18.33
CA GLY A 229 -52.92 -1.78 -18.07
C GLY A 229 -52.20 -2.77 -17.14
N GLY A 230 -52.96 -3.46 -16.27
CA GLY A 230 -52.42 -4.39 -15.26
C GLY A 230 -51.35 -5.38 -15.76
N PRO A 231 -51.50 -6.01 -16.94
CA PRO A 231 -50.47 -6.88 -17.51
C PRO A 231 -49.15 -6.16 -17.84
N ALA A 232 -49.23 -4.92 -18.33
CA ALA A 232 -48.04 -4.13 -18.64
C ALA A 232 -47.29 -3.75 -17.35
N LEU A 233 -48.02 -3.38 -16.29
CA LEU A 233 -47.42 -3.11 -14.97
C LEU A 233 -46.68 -4.34 -14.41
N ALA A 234 -47.29 -5.52 -14.54
CA ALA A 234 -46.72 -6.80 -14.09
C ALA A 234 -45.43 -7.20 -14.84
N VAL A 235 -45.19 -6.65 -16.04
CA VAL A 235 -43.96 -6.88 -16.81
C VAL A 235 -42.92 -5.78 -16.53
N HIS A 236 -43.33 -4.52 -16.49
CA HIS A 236 -42.41 -3.39 -16.40
C HIS A 236 -41.76 -3.23 -15.02
N LEU A 237 -42.47 -3.47 -13.92
CA LEU A 237 -41.87 -3.36 -12.58
C LEU A 237 -40.76 -4.42 -12.36
N PRO A 238 -40.96 -5.71 -12.70
CA PRO A 238 -39.87 -6.69 -12.66
C PRO A 238 -38.74 -6.36 -13.63
N LEU A 239 -39.04 -5.92 -14.85
CA LEU A 239 -38.03 -5.51 -15.83
C LEU A 239 -37.12 -4.41 -15.27
N LEU A 240 -37.72 -3.37 -14.70
CA LEU A 240 -37.01 -2.27 -14.05
C LEU A 240 -36.13 -2.78 -12.89
N ALA A 241 -36.68 -3.62 -12.01
CA ALA A 241 -35.91 -4.19 -10.89
C ALA A 241 -34.74 -5.05 -11.37
N VAL A 242 -34.92 -5.83 -12.45
CA VAL A 242 -33.87 -6.66 -13.05
C VAL A 242 -32.77 -5.80 -13.67
N VAL A 243 -33.12 -4.78 -14.44
CA VAL A 243 -32.12 -3.88 -15.07
C VAL A 243 -31.32 -3.14 -14.00
N VAL A 244 -31.98 -2.56 -12.98
CA VAL A 244 -31.29 -1.87 -11.88
C VAL A 244 -30.44 -2.85 -11.06
N GLY A 245 -30.93 -4.07 -10.83
CA GLY A 245 -30.18 -5.12 -10.13
C GLY A 245 -28.94 -5.60 -10.89
N LEU A 246 -29.05 -5.77 -12.21
CA LEU A 246 -27.91 -6.08 -13.10
C LEU A 246 -26.89 -4.95 -13.09
N HIS A 247 -27.37 -3.71 -13.20
CA HIS A 247 -26.50 -2.54 -13.18
C HIS A 247 -25.76 -2.41 -11.85
N LEU A 248 -26.45 -2.60 -10.72
CA LEU A 248 -25.83 -2.62 -9.39
C LEU A 248 -24.82 -3.78 -9.28
N HIS A 249 -25.16 -4.97 -9.79
CA HIS A 249 -24.25 -6.10 -9.87
C HIS A 249 -22.99 -5.78 -10.70
N HIS A 250 -23.09 -5.00 -11.78
CA HIS A 250 -21.95 -4.57 -12.57
C HIS A 250 -21.15 -3.45 -11.90
N SER A 251 -21.82 -2.55 -11.20
CA SER A 251 -21.20 -1.39 -10.53
C SER A 251 -20.51 -1.76 -9.21
N THR A 252 -20.89 -2.88 -8.59
CA THR A 252 -20.23 -3.35 -7.35
C THR A 252 -18.73 -3.62 -7.52
N PRO A 253 -17.88 -3.07 -6.64
CA PRO A 253 -16.43 -3.22 -6.70
C PRO A 253 -16.06 -4.68 -6.43
N ARG A 254 -15.15 -5.22 -7.25
CA ARG A 254 -14.62 -6.59 -7.13
C ARG A 254 -13.10 -6.55 -7.09
N PRO A 255 -12.45 -7.58 -6.52
CA PRO A 255 -10.99 -7.73 -6.60
C PRO A 255 -10.53 -7.67 -8.07
N PRO A 256 -9.35 -7.09 -8.37
CA PRO A 256 -8.88 -6.86 -9.75
C PRO A 256 -8.85 -8.11 -10.64
N VAL A 257 -8.74 -9.30 -10.03
CA VAL A 257 -8.59 -10.59 -10.71
C VAL A 257 -9.96 -11.26 -10.96
N SER A 258 -11.02 -10.78 -10.32
CA SER A 258 -12.34 -11.42 -10.35
C SER A 258 -13.29 -10.65 -11.27
N ARG A 259 -13.33 -11.02 -12.56
CA ARG A 259 -14.48 -10.63 -13.40
C ARG A 259 -15.73 -11.35 -12.88
N PRO A 260 -16.92 -10.71 -12.91
CA PRO A 260 -18.15 -11.45 -12.67
C PRO A 260 -18.22 -12.62 -13.65
N ARG A 261 -18.50 -13.82 -13.13
CA ARG A 261 -18.83 -14.98 -13.97
C ARG A 261 -19.97 -14.56 -14.89
N PHE A 262 -19.85 -14.82 -16.19
CA PHE A 262 -20.84 -14.43 -17.20
C PHE A 262 -21.05 -12.91 -17.39
N ALA A 263 -20.02 -12.08 -17.13
CA ALA A 263 -20.08 -10.62 -17.36
C ALA A 263 -20.58 -10.23 -18.76
N ALA A 264 -20.15 -10.95 -19.81
CA ALA A 264 -20.59 -10.69 -21.17
C ALA A 264 -22.09 -10.97 -21.36
N TRP A 265 -22.59 -12.09 -20.83
CA TRP A 265 -24.01 -12.46 -20.91
C TRP A 265 -24.89 -11.51 -20.10
N THR A 266 -24.49 -11.19 -18.87
CA THR A 266 -25.25 -10.28 -18.00
C THR A 266 -25.27 -8.85 -18.55
N LEU A 267 -24.17 -8.37 -19.15
CA LEU A 267 -24.13 -7.07 -19.83
C LEU A 267 -25.00 -7.06 -21.09
N THR A 268 -24.96 -8.14 -21.88
CA THR A 268 -25.83 -8.26 -23.07
C THR A 268 -27.30 -8.31 -22.66
N ALA A 269 -27.63 -9.02 -21.58
CA ALA A 269 -28.97 -9.05 -21.00
C ALA A 269 -29.41 -7.67 -20.50
N GLU A 270 -28.56 -6.94 -19.78
CA GLU A 270 -28.88 -5.57 -19.33
C GLU A 270 -29.18 -4.65 -20.50
N VAL A 271 -28.32 -4.63 -21.53
CA VAL A 271 -28.52 -3.82 -22.74
C VAL A 271 -29.81 -4.20 -23.46
N ALA A 272 -30.07 -5.50 -23.66
CA ALA A 272 -31.26 -5.97 -24.33
C ALA A 272 -32.54 -5.59 -23.56
N LEU A 273 -32.56 -5.82 -22.24
CA LEU A 273 -33.70 -5.50 -21.37
C LEU A 273 -33.92 -3.99 -21.25
N ALA A 274 -32.86 -3.19 -21.19
CA ALA A 274 -32.93 -1.74 -21.16
C ALA A 274 -33.51 -1.12 -22.44
N CYS A 275 -33.35 -1.80 -23.59
CA CYS A 275 -33.93 -1.36 -24.85
C CYS A 275 -35.42 -1.71 -25.00
N VAL A 276 -35.97 -2.65 -24.21
CA VAL A 276 -37.38 -3.10 -24.35
C VAL A 276 -38.38 -1.93 -24.32
N PRO A 277 -38.32 -0.98 -23.36
CA PRO A 277 -39.27 0.13 -23.32
C PRO A 277 -39.24 1.06 -24.54
N LEU A 278 -38.12 1.14 -25.26
CA LEU A 278 -38.04 1.93 -26.50
C LEU A 278 -38.98 1.41 -27.58
N PHE A 279 -39.30 0.13 -27.56
CA PHE A 279 -40.16 -0.53 -28.55
C PHE A 279 -41.59 -0.78 -28.03
N THR A 280 -41.86 -0.55 -26.73
CA THR A 280 -43.20 -0.72 -26.16
C THR A 280 -44.11 0.48 -26.52
N PRO A 281 -45.29 0.25 -27.13
CA PRO A 281 -46.28 1.30 -27.40
C PRO A 281 -46.71 2.02 -26.12
N GLY A 282 -46.87 3.34 -26.18
CA GLY A 282 -47.41 4.14 -25.07
C GLY A 282 -46.46 4.46 -23.90
N MET A 283 -45.25 3.92 -23.84
CA MET A 283 -44.31 4.20 -22.74
C MET A 283 -42.82 4.22 -23.15
N PRO A 284 -42.28 5.36 -23.63
CA PRO A 284 -40.86 5.49 -23.90
C PRO A 284 -40.07 5.77 -22.60
N TYR A 285 -39.90 4.76 -21.74
CA TYR A 285 -39.00 4.90 -20.58
C TYR A 285 -37.54 4.67 -21.01
N SER A 286 -36.98 5.64 -21.74
CA SER A 286 -35.64 5.57 -22.35
C SER A 286 -34.49 5.60 -21.33
N GLN A 287 -34.74 6.02 -20.08
CA GLN A 287 -33.73 6.18 -19.04
C GLN A 287 -32.94 4.88 -18.73
N LEU A 288 -33.55 3.70 -18.91
CA LEU A 288 -32.86 2.42 -18.72
C LEU A 288 -31.69 2.23 -19.69
N VAL A 289 -31.75 2.83 -20.87
CA VAL A 289 -30.65 2.81 -21.85
C VAL A 289 -29.43 3.54 -21.29
N GLY A 290 -29.63 4.60 -20.49
CA GLY A 290 -28.56 5.32 -19.83
C GLY A 290 -27.82 4.45 -18.80
N LEU A 291 -28.56 3.64 -18.03
CA LEU A 291 -27.98 2.63 -17.12
C LEU A 291 -27.10 1.63 -17.88
N ALA A 292 -27.65 1.04 -18.95
CA ALA A 292 -26.95 0.07 -19.77
C ALA A 292 -25.70 0.66 -20.44
N ALA A 293 -25.79 1.89 -20.98
CA ALA A 293 -24.64 2.60 -21.54
C ALA A 293 -23.56 2.86 -20.47
N GLY A 294 -23.96 3.21 -19.25
CA GLY A 294 -23.04 3.35 -18.10
C GLY A 294 -22.35 2.03 -17.71
N ALA A 295 -23.07 0.91 -17.75
CA ALA A 295 -22.50 -0.42 -17.51
C ALA A 295 -21.50 -0.83 -18.61
N VAL A 296 -21.82 -0.53 -19.88
CA VAL A 296 -20.90 -0.74 -21.01
C VAL A 296 -19.61 0.03 -20.81
N LEU A 297 -19.67 1.33 -20.48
CA LEU A 297 -18.47 2.14 -20.21
C LEU A 297 -17.65 1.61 -19.01
N THR A 298 -18.31 0.94 -18.07
CA THR A 298 -17.69 0.42 -16.84
C THR A 298 -17.01 -0.94 -17.05
N LEU A 299 -17.59 -1.81 -17.89
CA LEU A 299 -17.16 -3.21 -18.05
C LEU A 299 -16.42 -3.49 -19.37
N ALA A 300 -16.80 -2.84 -20.46
CA ALA A 300 -16.13 -3.05 -21.75
C ALA A 300 -14.76 -2.36 -21.77
N ARG A 301 -13.80 -2.94 -22.49
CA ARG A 301 -12.40 -2.48 -22.51
C ARG A 301 -12.08 -1.71 -23.78
N GLY A 302 -11.21 -0.72 -23.63
CA GLY A 302 -10.67 0.05 -24.75
C GLY A 302 -11.62 1.11 -25.27
N TRP A 303 -11.26 1.71 -26.40
CA TRP A 303 -12.02 2.81 -27.00
C TRP A 303 -13.37 2.37 -27.59
N TRP A 304 -13.54 1.08 -27.90
CA TRP A 304 -14.80 0.50 -28.40
C TRP A 304 -15.96 0.62 -27.41
N SER A 305 -15.71 0.67 -26.09
CA SER A 305 -16.77 0.86 -25.10
C SER A 305 -17.51 2.19 -25.29
N TRP A 306 -16.76 3.24 -25.67
CA TRP A 306 -17.33 4.55 -26.00
C TRP A 306 -18.19 4.49 -27.25
N LEU A 307 -17.78 3.75 -28.28
CA LEU A 307 -18.58 3.57 -29.48
C LEU A 307 -19.89 2.81 -29.21
N ILE A 308 -19.84 1.73 -28.42
CA ILE A 308 -21.03 0.94 -28.08
C ILE A 308 -22.00 1.76 -27.23
N ALA A 309 -21.48 2.48 -26.22
CA ALA A 309 -22.31 3.35 -25.38
C ALA A 309 -22.92 4.50 -26.21
N ALA A 310 -22.14 5.13 -27.10
CA ALA A 310 -22.65 6.16 -28.00
C ALA A 310 -23.73 5.62 -28.95
N ALA A 311 -23.54 4.42 -29.51
CA ALA A 311 -24.54 3.77 -30.35
C ALA A 311 -25.84 3.48 -29.59
N ALA A 312 -25.76 2.98 -28.35
CA ALA A 312 -26.93 2.76 -27.50
C ALA A 312 -27.68 4.06 -27.19
N VAL A 313 -26.96 5.13 -26.86
CA VAL A 313 -27.55 6.46 -26.63
C VAL A 313 -28.19 7.02 -27.90
N LEU A 314 -27.54 6.89 -29.07
CA LEU A 314 -28.06 7.35 -30.36
C LEU A 314 -29.26 6.53 -30.88
N ALA A 315 -29.44 5.31 -30.39
CA ALA A 315 -30.65 4.52 -30.67
C ALA A 315 -31.91 5.17 -30.08
N VAL A 316 -31.80 5.97 -29.01
CA VAL A 316 -32.94 6.66 -28.38
C VAL A 316 -33.57 7.70 -29.30
N PRO A 317 -32.85 8.74 -29.79
CA PRO A 317 -33.47 9.75 -30.64
C PRO A 317 -33.98 9.19 -31.96
N THR A 318 -33.27 8.21 -32.55
CA THR A 318 -33.69 7.58 -33.80
C THR A 318 -34.98 6.79 -33.66
N THR A 319 -35.13 6.00 -32.59
CA THR A 319 -36.35 5.22 -32.32
C THR A 319 -37.53 6.12 -31.94
N LEU A 320 -37.33 7.14 -31.11
CA LEU A 320 -38.39 8.07 -30.72
C LEU A 320 -38.88 8.91 -31.91
N ALA A 321 -37.96 9.40 -32.76
CA ALA A 321 -38.31 10.11 -33.99
C ALA A 321 -39.09 9.23 -34.97
N ALA A 322 -38.67 7.97 -35.16
CA ALA A 322 -39.38 7.00 -36.01
C ALA A 322 -40.80 6.68 -35.50
N ARG A 323 -41.04 6.84 -34.20
CA ARG A 323 -42.36 6.70 -33.56
C ARG A 323 -43.21 7.96 -33.61
N GLY A 324 -42.73 9.04 -34.23
CA GLY A 324 -43.46 10.30 -34.34
C GLY A 324 -43.53 11.12 -33.05
N VAL A 325 -42.63 10.87 -32.09
CA VAL A 325 -42.50 11.70 -30.87
C VAL A 325 -42.05 13.11 -31.27
N ALA A 326 -42.60 14.15 -30.62
CA ALA A 326 -42.27 15.53 -30.92
C ALA A 326 -40.76 15.79 -30.75
N THR A 327 -40.17 16.59 -31.65
CA THR A 327 -38.72 16.85 -31.67
C THR A 327 -38.19 17.42 -30.35
N ALA A 328 -38.99 18.24 -29.66
CA ALA A 328 -38.65 18.76 -28.34
C ALA A 328 -38.49 17.61 -27.34
N ASP A 329 -39.49 16.75 -27.18
CA ASP A 329 -39.45 15.60 -26.25
C ASP A 329 -38.33 14.61 -26.59
N VAL A 330 -38.06 14.38 -27.88
CA VAL A 330 -36.93 13.56 -28.33
C VAL A 330 -35.61 14.12 -27.79
N LEU A 331 -35.41 15.43 -27.91
CA LEU A 331 -34.19 16.07 -27.45
C LEU A 331 -34.07 16.05 -25.92
N ILE A 332 -35.17 16.28 -25.20
CA ILE A 332 -35.24 16.21 -23.73
C ILE A 332 -34.85 14.81 -23.23
N LEU A 333 -35.53 13.79 -23.74
CA LEU A 333 -35.31 12.39 -23.33
C LEU A 333 -33.91 11.91 -23.71
N THR A 334 -33.36 12.37 -24.82
CA THR A 334 -31.99 12.04 -25.23
C THR A 334 -30.97 12.65 -24.28
N LEU A 335 -31.16 13.92 -23.90
CA LEU A 335 -30.27 14.61 -22.98
C LEU A 335 -30.29 13.97 -21.59
N ASP A 336 -31.46 13.57 -21.13
CA ASP A 336 -31.63 12.84 -19.87
C ASP A 336 -30.94 11.47 -19.89
N VAL A 337 -31.03 10.72 -21.00
CA VAL A 337 -30.28 9.46 -21.18
C VAL A 337 -28.77 9.68 -21.15
N VAL A 338 -28.27 10.75 -21.78
CA VAL A 338 -26.85 11.14 -21.71
C VAL A 338 -26.46 11.45 -20.26
N ALA A 339 -27.28 12.21 -19.54
CA ALA A 339 -27.03 12.56 -18.15
C ALA A 339 -26.99 11.31 -17.25
N MET A 340 -27.96 10.41 -17.37
CA MET A 340 -27.98 9.13 -16.64
C MET A 340 -26.75 8.28 -16.94
N THR A 341 -26.35 8.18 -18.21
CA THR A 341 -25.14 7.47 -18.62
C THR A 341 -23.91 8.01 -17.87
N VAL A 342 -23.74 9.32 -17.86
CA VAL A 342 -22.60 10.01 -17.24
C VAL A 342 -22.61 9.86 -15.72
N ILE A 343 -23.77 10.00 -15.07
CA ILE A 343 -23.93 9.88 -13.62
C ILE A 343 -23.59 8.48 -13.14
N PHE A 344 -24.23 7.45 -13.71
CA PHE A 344 -24.07 6.07 -13.26
C PHE A 344 -22.69 5.51 -13.61
N TYR A 345 -22.15 5.86 -14.79
CA TYR A 345 -20.73 5.61 -15.09
C TYR A 345 -19.82 6.28 -14.06
N GLY A 346 -20.07 7.54 -13.72
CA GLY A 346 -19.31 8.32 -12.75
C GLY A 346 -19.30 7.69 -11.35
N ILE A 347 -20.45 7.24 -10.85
CA ILE A 347 -20.57 6.54 -9.57
C ILE A 347 -19.81 5.21 -9.60
N ALA A 348 -20.04 4.39 -10.64
CA ALA A 348 -19.43 3.07 -10.76
C ALA A 348 -17.90 3.15 -10.86
N ILE A 349 -17.37 4.03 -11.74
CA ILE A 349 -15.93 4.20 -11.89
C ILE A 349 -15.31 4.78 -10.62
N THR A 350 -15.98 5.74 -9.96
CA THR A 350 -15.47 6.33 -8.72
C THR A 350 -15.39 5.29 -7.62
N THR A 351 -16.43 4.47 -7.48
CA THR A 351 -16.48 3.37 -6.51
C THR A 351 -15.34 2.38 -6.72
N ARG A 352 -15.10 1.98 -7.97
CA ARG A 352 -13.98 1.10 -8.34
C ARG A 352 -12.62 1.74 -8.04
N LEU A 353 -12.44 3.01 -8.40
CA LEU A 353 -11.18 3.73 -8.18
C LEU A 353 -10.88 3.91 -6.69
N VAL A 354 -11.86 4.26 -5.85
CA VAL A 354 -11.68 4.35 -4.40
C VAL A 354 -11.22 3.00 -3.85
N HIS A 355 -11.89 1.90 -4.20
CA HIS A 355 -11.49 0.56 -3.74
C HIS A 355 -10.09 0.16 -4.23
N GLN A 356 -9.76 0.41 -5.50
CA GLN A 356 -8.44 0.12 -6.05
C GLN A 356 -7.33 0.91 -5.35
N VAL A 357 -7.58 2.18 -5.05
CA VAL A 357 -6.64 3.04 -4.32
C VAL A 357 -6.39 2.48 -2.91
N HIS A 358 -7.43 2.09 -2.19
CA HIS A 358 -7.30 1.52 -0.86
C HIS A 358 -6.56 0.17 -0.87
N GLU A 359 -6.89 -0.71 -1.80
CA GLU A 359 -6.21 -2.00 -1.92
C GLU A 359 -4.73 -1.82 -2.29
N THR A 360 -4.43 -0.88 -3.19
CA THR A 360 -3.03 -0.56 -3.55
C THR A 360 -2.27 0.02 -2.37
N ARG A 361 -2.90 0.90 -1.56
CA ARG A 361 -2.30 1.42 -0.31
C ARG A 361 -1.95 0.27 0.63
N ARG A 362 -2.87 -0.67 0.83
CA ARG A 362 -2.69 -1.84 1.69
C ARG A 362 -1.52 -2.71 1.21
N GLN A 363 -1.50 -3.04 -0.07
CA GLN A 363 -0.42 -3.82 -0.69
C GLN A 363 0.95 -3.13 -0.58
N LEU A 364 1.02 -1.82 -0.77
CA LEU A 364 2.27 -1.06 -0.63
C LEU A 364 2.79 -1.07 0.81
N ALA A 365 1.89 -0.91 1.79
CA ALA A 365 2.25 -1.00 3.21
C ALA A 365 2.73 -2.41 3.57
N GLU A 366 2.04 -3.45 3.09
CA GLU A 366 2.45 -4.85 3.27
C GLU A 366 3.85 -5.12 2.69
N ILE A 367 4.12 -4.64 1.47
CA ILE A 367 5.45 -4.78 0.84
C ILE A 367 6.51 -4.02 1.65
N ALA A 368 6.22 -2.82 2.14
CA ALA A 368 7.16 -2.03 2.94
C ALA A 368 7.52 -2.75 4.26
N VAL A 369 6.50 -3.27 4.95
CA VAL A 369 6.67 -4.06 6.18
C VAL A 369 7.47 -5.34 5.92
N LEU A 370 7.18 -6.07 4.84
CA LEU A 370 7.92 -7.29 4.48
C LEU A 370 9.39 -7.01 4.16
N ARG A 371 9.68 -5.90 3.45
CA ARG A 371 11.06 -5.47 3.18
C ARG A 371 11.79 -5.15 4.47
N GLU A 372 11.15 -4.43 5.39
CA GLU A 372 11.76 -4.08 6.66
C GLU A 372 12.00 -5.32 7.53
N ARG A 373 11.04 -6.25 7.59
CA ARG A 373 11.22 -7.52 8.30
C ARG A 373 12.41 -8.30 7.75
N ASN A 374 12.55 -8.38 6.42
CA ASN A 374 13.67 -9.08 5.80
C ASN A 374 15.01 -8.40 6.14
N ARG A 375 15.05 -7.06 6.13
CA ARG A 375 16.21 -6.29 6.60
C ARG A 375 16.55 -6.64 8.06
N ILE A 376 15.59 -6.54 8.98
CA ILE A 376 15.81 -6.82 10.41
C ILE A 376 16.24 -8.28 10.61
N ALA A 377 15.60 -9.25 9.96
CA ALA A 377 15.97 -10.66 10.08
C ALA A 377 17.42 -10.91 9.63
N LYS A 378 17.85 -10.25 8.55
CA LYS A 378 19.23 -10.28 8.09
C LYS A 378 20.18 -9.65 9.11
N ASP A 379 19.86 -8.46 9.62
CA ASP A 379 20.71 -7.77 10.60
C ASP A 379 20.84 -8.57 11.90
N VAL A 380 19.73 -9.15 12.38
CA VAL A 380 19.70 -10.10 13.52
C VAL A 380 20.61 -11.29 13.26
N HIS A 381 20.51 -11.92 12.08
CA HIS A 381 21.34 -13.07 11.73
C HIS A 381 22.83 -12.72 11.68
N ASP A 382 23.17 -11.61 11.01
CA ASP A 382 24.55 -11.19 10.78
C ASP A 382 25.24 -10.70 12.07
N LEU A 383 24.53 -9.97 12.95
CA LEU A 383 25.06 -9.41 14.20
C LEU A 383 25.09 -10.42 15.33
N LEU A 384 23.97 -11.09 15.59
CA LEU A 384 23.87 -12.01 16.73
C LEU A 384 24.48 -13.37 16.41
N GLY A 385 24.42 -13.81 15.15
CA GLY A 385 25.06 -15.04 14.71
C GLY A 385 26.57 -15.03 14.97
N TYR A 386 27.22 -13.90 14.76
CA TYR A 386 28.64 -13.71 15.05
C TYR A 386 28.92 -13.68 16.56
N GLY A 387 28.25 -12.80 17.31
CA GLY A 387 28.48 -12.67 18.76
C GLY A 387 28.24 -13.97 19.54
N LEU A 388 27.16 -14.69 19.20
CA LEU A 388 26.84 -15.98 19.83
C LEU A 388 27.80 -17.10 19.40
N SER A 389 28.27 -17.10 18.15
CA SER A 389 29.30 -18.06 17.71
C SER A 389 30.62 -17.81 18.44
N ALA A 390 31.03 -16.55 18.60
CA ALA A 390 32.21 -16.17 19.35
C ALA A 390 32.11 -16.62 20.82
N ILE A 391 30.98 -16.38 21.49
CA ILE A 391 30.74 -16.85 22.86
C ILE A 391 30.89 -18.38 22.95
N LEU A 392 30.33 -19.13 22.01
CA LEU A 392 30.42 -20.60 22.01
C LEU A 392 31.85 -21.09 21.77
N VAL A 393 32.57 -20.49 20.81
CA VAL A 393 33.97 -20.83 20.51
C VAL A 393 34.87 -20.54 21.71
N THR A 394 34.62 -19.47 22.47
CA THR A 394 35.38 -19.17 23.70
C THR A 394 35.00 -20.08 24.87
N ALA A 395 33.70 -20.37 25.04
CA ALA A 395 33.19 -21.11 26.20
C ALA A 395 33.40 -22.63 26.13
N GLU A 396 33.22 -23.26 24.96
CA GLU A 396 33.25 -24.73 24.82
C GLU A 396 34.61 -25.37 25.11
N PRO A 397 35.76 -24.82 24.66
CA PRO A 397 37.07 -25.31 25.06
C PRO A 397 37.34 -25.09 26.55
N ALA A 398 36.95 -23.92 27.08
CA ALA A 398 37.18 -23.57 28.49
C ALA A 398 36.43 -24.52 29.45
N ALA A 399 35.21 -24.94 29.08
CA ALA A 399 34.45 -25.93 29.83
C ALA A 399 35.10 -27.32 29.84
N ARG A 400 35.80 -27.71 28.77
CA ARG A 400 36.45 -29.03 28.63
C ARG A 400 37.76 -29.15 29.41
N THR A 401 38.51 -28.06 29.55
CA THR A 401 39.81 -28.06 30.22
C THR A 401 39.73 -27.85 31.73
N GLY A 402 38.56 -27.53 32.28
CA GLY A 402 38.34 -27.37 33.74
C GLY A 402 39.06 -26.19 34.41
N ALA A 403 39.82 -25.40 33.64
CA ALA A 403 40.58 -24.23 34.11
C ALA A 403 40.08 -22.91 33.44
N PRO A 404 38.81 -22.51 33.61
CA PRO A 404 38.39 -21.19 33.19
C PRO A 404 39.01 -20.15 34.14
N GLY A 405 39.97 -19.36 33.67
CA GLY A 405 40.45 -18.18 34.41
C GLY A 405 39.43 -17.04 34.34
N ASP A 406 39.41 -16.17 35.35
CA ASP A 406 38.49 -15.02 35.47
C ASP A 406 38.42 -14.18 34.17
N ARG A 407 39.56 -14.03 33.50
CA ARG A 407 39.69 -13.32 32.22
C ARG A 407 38.74 -13.85 31.12
N ARG A 408 38.52 -15.18 31.02
CA ARG A 408 37.62 -15.74 30.00
C ARG A 408 36.15 -15.41 30.26
N PHE A 409 35.77 -15.33 31.54
CA PHE A 409 34.41 -14.93 31.91
C PHE A 409 34.17 -13.45 31.65
N GLU A 410 35.15 -12.60 31.93
CA GLU A 410 35.11 -11.18 31.57
C GLU A 410 34.98 -10.98 30.05
N GLU A 411 35.71 -11.77 29.25
CA GLU A 411 35.66 -11.76 27.79
C GLU A 411 34.27 -12.15 27.25
N ILE A 412 33.70 -13.27 27.74
CA ILE A 412 32.34 -13.71 27.38
C ILE A 412 31.31 -12.64 27.75
N ALA A 413 31.41 -12.06 28.95
CA ALA A 413 30.53 -10.99 29.39
C ALA A 413 30.67 -9.74 28.51
N GLY A 414 31.88 -9.41 28.06
CA GLY A 414 32.16 -8.33 27.12
C GLY A 414 31.48 -8.54 25.76
N ILE A 415 31.63 -9.73 25.16
CA ILE A 415 30.98 -10.08 23.88
C ILE A 415 29.45 -10.05 24.02
N ALA A 416 28.91 -10.56 25.14
CA ALA A 416 27.47 -10.55 25.39
C ALA A 416 26.90 -9.14 25.59
N ARG A 417 27.60 -8.24 26.30
CA ARG A 417 27.20 -6.83 26.46
C ARG A 417 27.16 -6.09 25.13
N ARG A 418 28.16 -6.30 24.26
CA ARG A 418 28.19 -5.72 22.92
C ARG A 418 27.05 -6.24 22.05
N SER A 419 26.87 -7.56 22.01
CA SER A 419 25.77 -8.19 21.27
C SER A 419 24.39 -7.68 21.72
N LEU A 420 24.23 -7.36 23.02
CA LEU A 420 23.02 -6.76 23.56
C LEU A 420 22.83 -5.30 23.12
N GLY A 421 23.93 -4.52 23.03
CA GLY A 421 23.92 -3.18 22.45
C GLY A 421 23.53 -3.19 20.96
N ASP A 422 24.12 -4.10 20.19
CA ASP A 422 23.80 -4.29 18.77
C ASP A 422 22.33 -4.68 18.59
N LEU A 423 21.83 -5.63 19.40
CA LEU A 423 20.42 -6.05 19.40
C LEU A 423 19.46 -4.86 19.55
N ARG A 424 19.76 -3.96 20.50
CA ARG A 424 18.94 -2.78 20.79
C ARG A 424 19.00 -1.72 19.68
N ALA A 425 20.05 -1.71 18.87
CA ALA A 425 20.21 -0.77 17.76
C ALA A 425 19.48 -1.20 16.48
N ILE A 426 19.22 -2.51 16.29
CA ILE A 426 18.61 -3.07 15.06
C ILE A 426 17.24 -2.44 14.70
N PRO A 427 16.26 -2.31 15.64
CA PRO A 427 14.96 -1.73 15.32
C PRO A 427 15.03 -0.26 14.89
N GLY A 428 16.02 0.49 15.40
CA GLY A 428 16.25 1.90 15.05
C GLY A 428 16.75 2.12 13.62
N GLY A 429 17.22 1.06 12.96
CA GLY A 429 17.89 1.16 11.66
C GLY A 429 19.31 1.72 11.75
N SER A 430 19.85 1.88 12.96
CA SER A 430 21.17 2.47 13.23
C SER A 430 22.25 1.39 13.34
N THR A 431 22.30 0.46 12.39
CA THR A 431 23.42 -0.50 12.32
C THR A 431 24.30 -0.16 11.13
N GLU A 432 24.82 1.07 11.10
CA GLU A 432 25.93 1.37 10.19
C GLU A 432 27.16 0.62 10.73
N ILE A 433 27.46 -0.51 10.09
CA ILE A 433 28.65 -1.31 10.40
C ILE A 433 29.83 -0.60 9.75
N SER A 434 30.74 -0.07 10.58
CA SER A 434 31.99 0.53 10.11
C SER A 434 33.14 -0.47 10.12
N LEU A 435 34.07 -0.36 9.17
CA LEU A 435 35.26 -1.21 9.09
C LEU A 435 36.12 -1.06 10.35
N ASP A 436 36.32 0.17 10.82
CA ASP A 436 37.07 0.47 12.03
C ASP A 436 36.44 -0.10 13.30
N GLY A 437 35.11 -0.09 13.39
CA GLY A 437 34.39 -0.75 14.47
C GLY A 437 34.59 -2.26 14.43
N GLU A 438 34.46 -2.84 13.24
CA GLU A 438 34.53 -4.29 13.04
C GLU A 438 35.95 -4.85 13.22
N LEU A 439 37.00 -4.15 12.77
CA LEU A 439 38.40 -4.55 12.96
C LEU A 439 38.80 -4.58 14.43
N ARG A 440 38.37 -3.57 15.21
CA ARG A 440 38.58 -3.56 16.66
C ARG A 440 37.84 -4.72 17.33
N SER A 441 36.59 -4.94 16.94
CA SER A 441 35.78 -6.06 17.42
C SER A 441 36.41 -7.42 17.09
N ALA A 442 36.90 -7.58 15.86
CA ALA A 442 37.63 -8.76 15.43
C ALA A 442 38.89 -8.99 16.26
N GLY A 443 39.66 -7.94 16.57
CA GLY A 443 40.81 -8.02 17.48
C GLY A 443 40.44 -8.52 18.87
N ASP A 444 39.37 -7.99 19.45
CA ASP A 444 38.85 -8.44 20.76
C ASP A 444 38.44 -9.92 20.71
N VAL A 445 37.72 -10.35 19.67
CA VAL A 445 37.23 -11.72 19.53
C VAL A 445 38.38 -12.70 19.29
N LEU A 446 39.36 -12.36 18.45
CA LEU A 446 40.56 -13.16 18.24
C LEU A 446 41.35 -13.33 19.54
N SER A 447 41.55 -12.23 20.28
CA SER A 447 42.20 -12.27 21.59
C SER A 447 41.46 -13.20 22.56
N ALA A 448 40.13 -13.11 22.60
CA ALA A 448 39.28 -13.95 23.44
C ALA A 448 39.28 -15.44 23.03
N ALA A 449 39.62 -15.74 21.77
CA ALA A 449 39.79 -17.11 21.30
C ALA A 449 41.20 -17.67 21.56
N GLY A 450 42.12 -16.86 22.13
CA GLY A 450 43.50 -17.25 22.35
C GLY A 450 44.41 -17.07 21.13
N THR A 451 43.95 -16.32 20.12
CA THR A 451 44.71 -15.93 18.93
C THR A 451 45.20 -14.50 19.11
N THR A 452 46.51 -14.25 18.98
CA THR A 452 47.09 -12.92 19.12
C THR A 452 46.75 -12.07 17.88
N PRO A 453 45.93 -11.01 18.00
CA PRO A 453 45.63 -10.16 16.85
C PRO A 453 46.79 -9.18 16.59
N ARG A 454 47.05 -8.90 15.31
CA ARG A 454 47.91 -7.81 14.86
C ARG A 454 47.11 -6.93 13.92
N LEU A 455 46.86 -5.68 14.32
CA LEU A 455 46.09 -4.72 13.53
C LEU A 455 47.04 -3.70 12.89
N ASP A 456 47.02 -3.59 11.57
CA ASP A 456 47.71 -2.53 10.81
C ASP A 456 46.70 -1.79 9.92
N LEU A 457 46.32 -0.57 10.33
CA LEU A 457 45.14 0.11 9.81
C LEU A 457 45.53 1.36 9.01
N GLY A 458 45.67 1.21 7.69
CA GLY A 458 46.13 2.26 6.77
C GLY A 458 45.11 2.69 5.70
N HIS A 459 43.81 2.41 5.88
CA HIS A 459 42.79 2.65 4.85
C HIS A 459 42.21 4.08 4.82
N GLY A 460 42.25 4.81 5.94
CA GLY A 460 41.69 6.16 6.07
C GLY A 460 40.16 6.21 5.92
N THR A 461 39.57 7.38 5.67
CA THR A 461 38.12 7.51 5.50
C THR A 461 37.63 6.87 4.19
N LEU A 462 36.64 5.98 4.29
CA LEU A 462 36.05 5.26 3.17
C LEU A 462 34.62 5.73 2.87
N PRO A 463 34.14 5.62 1.62
CA PRO A 463 32.72 5.73 1.30
C PRO A 463 31.90 4.68 2.07
N GLN A 464 30.72 5.07 2.58
CA GLN A 464 29.88 4.23 3.47
C GLN A 464 29.67 2.80 2.95
N ARG A 465 29.34 2.63 1.67
CA ARG A 465 29.15 1.29 1.08
C ARG A 465 30.43 0.45 1.06
N THR A 466 31.59 1.07 0.82
CA THR A 466 32.89 0.36 0.83
C THR A 466 33.26 -0.05 2.26
N ASP A 467 33.02 0.85 3.20
CA ASP A 467 33.21 0.64 4.63
C ASP A 467 32.39 -0.56 5.14
N GLU A 468 31.08 -0.59 4.86
CA GLU A 468 30.20 -1.69 5.23
C GLU A 468 30.56 -3.03 4.57
N VAL A 469 30.94 -3.01 3.30
CA VAL A 469 31.31 -4.23 2.56
C VAL A 469 32.57 -4.84 3.17
N LEU A 470 33.61 -4.03 3.41
CA LEU A 470 34.85 -4.51 4.02
C LEU A 470 34.64 -4.95 5.46
N ALA A 471 33.78 -4.25 6.22
CA ALA A 471 33.43 -4.68 7.57
C ALA A 471 32.83 -6.09 7.58
N ARG A 472 31.86 -6.38 6.68
CA ARG A 472 31.30 -7.73 6.55
C ARG A 472 32.35 -8.77 6.13
N VAL A 473 33.34 -8.39 5.31
CA VAL A 473 34.45 -9.28 4.93
C VAL A 473 35.32 -9.61 6.15
N VAL A 474 35.69 -8.63 6.97
CA VAL A 474 36.46 -8.86 8.20
C VAL A 474 35.75 -9.87 9.09
N ARG A 475 34.44 -9.67 9.31
CA ARG A 475 33.63 -10.55 10.15
C ARG A 475 33.66 -12.00 9.67
N GLU A 476 33.44 -12.21 8.38
CA GLU A 476 33.42 -13.55 7.78
C GLU A 476 34.82 -14.20 7.77
N ALA A 477 35.85 -13.41 7.47
CA ALA A 477 37.23 -13.89 7.48
C ALA A 477 37.65 -14.34 8.89
N VAL A 478 37.36 -13.54 9.91
CA VAL A 478 37.67 -13.85 11.31
C VAL A 478 36.86 -15.05 11.81
N ASN A 479 35.57 -15.13 11.47
CA ASN A 479 34.76 -16.32 11.78
C ASN A 479 35.35 -17.60 11.15
N ASN A 480 35.83 -17.51 9.91
CA ASN A 480 36.50 -18.64 9.25
C ASN A 480 37.81 -19.02 9.95
N VAL A 481 38.64 -18.05 10.35
CA VAL A 481 39.84 -18.30 11.15
C VAL A 481 39.47 -19.04 12.44
N LEU A 482 38.45 -18.58 13.17
CA LEU A 482 38.04 -19.16 14.45
C LEU A 482 37.41 -20.56 14.32
N ARG A 483 36.71 -20.85 13.22
CA ARG A 483 36.07 -22.14 12.98
C ARG A 483 36.99 -23.19 12.38
N HIS A 484 37.90 -22.77 11.51
CA HIS A 484 38.65 -23.68 10.64
C HIS A 484 40.15 -23.69 10.90
N SER A 485 40.66 -22.82 11.77
CA SER A 485 42.08 -22.79 12.14
C SER A 485 42.30 -22.96 13.65
N ARG A 486 43.52 -23.38 14.01
CA ARG A 486 44.05 -23.33 15.39
C ARG A 486 45.14 -22.27 15.52
N ALA A 487 44.95 -21.14 14.84
CA ALA A 487 45.94 -20.08 14.73
C ALA A 487 46.30 -19.48 16.11
N ARG A 488 47.59 -19.26 16.35
CA ARG A 488 48.13 -18.53 17.49
C ARG A 488 48.26 -17.04 17.22
N ALA A 489 48.37 -16.64 15.96
CA ALA A 489 48.38 -15.25 15.54
C ALA A 489 47.52 -15.03 14.29
N CYS A 490 46.83 -13.88 14.25
CA CYS A 490 46.05 -13.43 13.10
C CYS A 490 46.35 -11.96 12.84
N THR A 491 46.68 -11.62 11.60
CA THR A 491 47.02 -10.28 11.15
C THR A 491 45.87 -9.74 10.32
N LEU A 492 45.37 -8.57 10.68
CA LEU A 492 44.34 -7.82 9.98
C LEU A 492 44.98 -6.52 9.50
N GLU A 493 45.23 -6.42 8.21
CA GLU A 493 45.84 -5.26 7.59
C GLU A 493 44.90 -4.62 6.59
N THR A 494 44.90 -3.29 6.55
CA THR A 494 44.11 -2.54 5.59
C THR A 494 44.93 -1.41 5.02
N GLY A 495 44.69 -1.08 3.75
CA GLY A 495 45.40 0.01 3.10
C GLY A 495 44.65 0.56 1.91
N ARG A 496 45.12 1.71 1.44
CA ARG A 496 44.61 2.38 0.25
C ARG A 496 45.77 2.79 -0.64
N GLY A 497 45.69 2.47 -1.92
CA GLY A 497 46.72 2.78 -2.91
C GLY A 497 46.21 2.59 -4.34
N GLU A 498 46.72 3.39 -5.28
CA GLU A 498 46.45 3.26 -6.72
C GLU A 498 44.95 3.18 -7.09
N GLY A 499 44.10 3.96 -6.39
CA GLY A 499 42.65 3.96 -6.64
C GLY A 499 41.93 2.70 -6.15
N THR A 500 42.57 1.88 -5.33
CA THR A 500 41.98 0.69 -4.70
C THR A 500 42.13 0.73 -3.17
N VAL A 501 41.18 0.10 -2.49
CA VAL A 501 41.21 -0.18 -1.06
C VAL A 501 41.37 -1.68 -0.91
N TRP A 502 42.22 -2.12 0.02
CA TRP A 502 42.47 -3.54 0.24
C TRP A 502 42.41 -3.90 1.72
N LEU A 503 42.02 -5.15 1.96
CA LEU A 503 41.95 -5.79 3.26
C LEU A 503 42.68 -7.14 3.16
N ARG A 504 43.66 -7.35 4.04
CA ARG A 504 44.41 -8.60 4.17
C ARG A 504 44.11 -9.22 5.52
N VAL A 505 43.70 -10.48 5.52
CA VAL A 505 43.51 -11.30 6.73
C VAL A 505 44.40 -12.52 6.61
N ALA A 506 45.40 -12.63 7.48
CA ALA A 506 46.38 -13.72 7.44
C ALA A 506 46.50 -14.38 8.82
N ASN A 507 46.40 -15.71 8.88
CA ASN A 507 46.55 -16.47 10.12
C ASN A 507 47.63 -17.54 10.00
N ASP A 508 48.30 -17.87 11.10
CA ASP A 508 49.31 -18.93 11.14
C ASP A 508 48.68 -20.34 11.21
N ARG A 509 49.49 -21.39 10.96
CA ARG A 509 49.02 -22.80 11.00
C ARG A 509 48.82 -23.36 12.42
N GLY A 510 49.34 -22.70 13.45
CA GLY A 510 49.38 -23.25 14.82
C GLY A 510 50.32 -24.48 14.94
N ASN A 511 50.22 -25.23 16.03
CA ASN A 511 51.20 -26.27 16.40
C ASN A 511 51.06 -27.65 15.72
N ASP A 512 50.16 -27.83 14.74
CA ASP A 512 49.97 -29.13 14.09
C ASP A 512 50.91 -29.28 12.88
N ARG A 513 52.12 -29.81 13.14
CA ARG A 513 53.07 -30.25 12.09
C ARG A 513 52.70 -31.59 11.42
N GLY A 514 51.48 -32.13 11.61
CA GLY A 514 51.23 -33.54 11.23
C GLY A 514 49.82 -34.00 10.84
N GLU A 515 48.72 -33.35 11.23
CA GLU A 515 47.39 -33.86 10.83
C GLU A 515 46.48 -32.71 10.38
N ALA A 516 46.13 -32.71 9.11
CA ALA A 516 45.01 -31.92 8.62
C ALA A 516 43.75 -32.36 9.39
N LEU A 517 43.02 -31.40 9.97
CA LEU A 517 41.68 -31.64 10.50
C LEU A 517 40.89 -32.45 9.46
N PRO A 518 40.25 -33.57 9.84
CA PRO A 518 39.47 -34.34 8.89
C PRO A 518 38.46 -33.39 8.26
N ALA A 519 38.49 -33.30 6.92
CA ALA A 519 37.56 -32.51 6.14
C ALA A 519 36.15 -33.02 6.47
N THR A 520 35.47 -32.38 7.41
CA THR A 520 34.05 -32.60 7.66
C THR A 520 33.35 -32.19 6.37
N GLY A 521 32.81 -33.19 5.68
CA GLY A 521 32.43 -33.16 4.26
C GLY A 521 31.33 -32.14 3.90
N GLY A 522 31.71 -30.88 3.79
CA GLY A 522 30.96 -29.86 3.07
C GLY A 522 31.94 -29.00 2.29
N ARG A 523 31.82 -28.94 0.96
CA ARG A 523 32.50 -27.91 0.16
C ARG A 523 32.16 -26.54 0.77
N GLY A 524 33.13 -25.87 1.39
CA GLY A 524 32.91 -24.59 2.06
C GLY A 524 32.39 -23.54 1.08
N GLN A 525 31.14 -23.11 1.25
CA GLN A 525 30.51 -22.11 0.38
C GLN A 525 30.91 -20.66 0.72
N GLY A 526 31.64 -20.45 1.82
CA GLY A 526 32.00 -19.12 2.34
C GLY A 526 32.85 -18.29 1.37
N ILE A 527 33.99 -18.83 0.92
CA ILE A 527 34.90 -18.13 0.00
C ILE A 527 34.27 -17.93 -1.39
N PRO A 528 33.62 -18.93 -2.02
CA PRO A 528 32.91 -18.74 -3.29
C PRO A 528 31.85 -17.64 -3.24
N ASN A 529 31.02 -17.60 -2.17
CA ASN A 529 30.02 -16.55 -1.99
C ASN A 529 30.65 -15.17 -1.77
N LEU A 530 31.78 -15.11 -1.04
CA LEU A 530 32.53 -13.86 -0.84
C LEU A 530 33.08 -13.34 -2.17
N THR A 531 33.65 -14.23 -3.00
CA THR A 531 34.18 -13.90 -4.33
C THR A 531 33.09 -13.40 -5.28
N GLU A 532 31.94 -14.06 -5.33
CA GLU A 532 30.80 -13.62 -6.16
C GLU A 532 30.30 -12.24 -5.72
N ARG A 533 30.11 -12.04 -4.41
CA ARG A 533 29.64 -10.77 -3.86
C ARG A 533 30.62 -9.65 -4.15
N ILE A 534 31.91 -9.83 -3.88
CA ILE A 534 32.93 -8.80 -4.13
C ILE A 534 33.10 -8.53 -5.63
N GLY A 535 32.99 -9.56 -6.47
CA GLY A 535 32.99 -9.42 -7.93
C GLY A 535 31.86 -8.53 -8.45
N ALA A 536 30.67 -8.58 -7.84
CA ALA A 536 29.56 -7.69 -8.17
C ALA A 536 29.86 -6.19 -7.92
N TRP A 537 30.87 -5.88 -7.09
CA TRP A 537 31.36 -4.53 -6.83
C TRP A 537 32.63 -4.16 -7.61
N GLY A 538 33.03 -5.00 -8.58
CA GLY A 538 34.25 -4.81 -9.36
C GLY A 538 35.54 -5.06 -8.55
N GLY A 539 35.43 -5.75 -7.42
CA GLY A 539 36.58 -6.15 -6.62
C GLY A 539 37.09 -7.55 -6.94
N THR A 540 38.19 -7.93 -6.28
CA THR A 540 38.79 -9.26 -6.39
C THR A 540 39.04 -9.85 -5.02
N VAL A 541 38.79 -11.15 -4.87
CA VAL A 541 39.11 -11.94 -3.67
C VAL A 541 40.15 -12.98 -4.05
N THR A 542 41.26 -13.02 -3.33
CA THR A 542 42.28 -14.07 -3.44
C THR A 542 42.37 -14.79 -2.11
N ALA A 543 42.24 -16.10 -2.11
CA ALA A 543 42.36 -16.92 -0.90
C ALA A 543 43.34 -18.06 -1.19
N ALA A 544 44.47 -18.08 -0.46
CA ALA A 544 45.56 -19.00 -0.74
C ALA A 544 46.27 -19.47 0.53
N PRO A 545 46.84 -20.67 0.54
CA PRO A 545 47.82 -21.07 1.55
C PRO A 545 49.03 -20.12 1.47
N ALA A 546 49.48 -19.61 2.62
CA ALA A 546 50.74 -18.89 2.75
C ALA A 546 51.82 -19.82 3.34
N ASP A 547 53.08 -19.38 3.29
CA ASP A 547 54.25 -20.17 3.71
C ASP A 547 54.11 -20.74 5.14
N ASP A 548 53.49 -19.98 6.06
CA ASP A 548 53.21 -20.41 7.44
C ASP A 548 51.73 -20.28 7.82
N GLY A 549 50.80 -20.41 6.87
CA GLY A 549 49.40 -20.08 7.18
C GLY A 549 48.40 -20.13 6.06
N PHE A 550 47.37 -19.31 6.20
CA PHE A 550 46.39 -19.02 5.17
C PHE A 550 46.20 -17.50 5.07
N GLU A 551 46.03 -17.00 3.85
CA GLU A 551 45.82 -15.59 3.58
C GLU A 551 44.56 -15.38 2.72
N LEU A 552 43.75 -14.41 3.13
CA LEU A 552 42.65 -13.84 2.36
C LEU A 552 42.97 -12.38 2.05
N LEU A 553 43.03 -12.04 0.76
CA LEU A 553 43.22 -10.69 0.27
C LEU A 553 42.00 -10.24 -0.53
N VAL A 554 41.38 -9.14 -0.11
CA VAL A 554 40.25 -8.51 -0.80
C VAL A 554 40.67 -7.14 -1.31
N ARG A 555 40.37 -6.83 -2.57
CA ARG A 555 40.61 -5.51 -3.19
C ARG A 555 39.32 -4.97 -3.78
N LEU A 556 39.03 -3.70 -3.54
CA LEU A 556 37.88 -2.96 -4.05
C LEU A 556 38.32 -1.64 -4.70
N PRO A 557 37.64 -1.16 -5.75
CA PRO A 557 37.87 0.17 -6.30
C PRO A 557 37.51 1.24 -5.26
N ALA A 558 38.39 2.22 -5.04
CA ALA A 558 38.22 3.27 -4.02
C ALA A 558 37.13 4.31 -4.35
N GLY A 559 36.40 4.13 -5.46
CA GLY A 559 35.37 5.04 -5.97
C GLY A 559 34.17 4.32 -6.60
N ALA A 560 33.84 3.11 -6.15
CA ALA A 560 32.64 2.42 -6.62
C ALA A 560 31.40 3.34 -6.42
N PRO A 561 30.68 3.70 -7.49
CA PRO A 561 29.62 4.69 -7.41
C PRO A 561 28.44 4.19 -6.56
N ASP A 562 27.85 5.09 -5.77
CA ASP A 562 26.52 4.91 -5.19
C ASP A 562 25.50 4.83 -6.34
N ARG A 563 25.25 3.62 -6.85
CA ARG A 563 24.10 3.33 -7.72
C ARG A 563 22.94 2.76 -6.93
#